data_AF-A0A6V7IAV6-F1
#
_entry.id   AF-A0A6V7IAV6-F1
#
_cell.length_a   1.000
_cell.length_b   1.000
_cell.length_c   1.000
_cell.angle_alpha   90.00
_cell.angle_beta   90.00
_cell.angle_gamma   90.00
#
_symmetry.space_group_name_H-M   'P 1'
#
loop_
_entity.id
_entity.type
_entity.pdbx_description
1 polymer ?
#
loop_
_entity_poly.entity_id
_entity_poly.type
_entity_poly.pdbx_seq_one_letter_code
_entity_poly.pdbx_strand_id
1 'polypeptide(L)'
;SADPGPRYEGGCPFKILDIEELKKVCSSCSIDDEIQEKLIELRSTSPGTACGLFLKATNEVQTDIVVHSPVEYYAHVTKETLTNASSINVPT
;
A
#
# COMPACT_ATOMS: atom_id res chain seq x y z
N SER A 1 30.01 9.20 -17.42
CA SER A 1 29.30 8.08 -16.79
C SER A 1 27.88 8.53 -16.53
N ALA A 2 26.88 7.81 -17.06
CA ALA A 2 25.48 8.08 -16.81
C ALA A 2 25.22 7.85 -15.32
N ASP A 3 24.90 8.92 -14.59
CA ASP A 3 24.42 8.86 -13.22
C ASP A 3 23.05 8.16 -13.26
N PRO A 4 22.90 6.95 -12.69
CA PRO A 4 21.58 6.39 -12.51
C PRO A 4 20.95 7.21 -11.38
N GLY A 5 20.30 8.32 -11.73
CA GLY A 5 19.48 9.11 -10.79
C GLY A 5 18.61 8.17 -9.96
N PRO A 6 18.30 8.54 -8.69
CA PRO A 6 18.04 7.63 -7.58
C PRO A 6 17.28 6.39 -8.04
N ARG A 7 18.04 5.35 -8.40
CA ARG A 7 17.48 4.04 -8.65
C ARG A 7 16.82 3.68 -7.35
N TYR A 8 15.50 3.56 -7.35
CA TYR A 8 14.70 3.01 -6.28
C TYR A 8 15.45 1.79 -5.73
N GLU A 9 16.19 1.95 -4.63
CA GLU A 9 16.94 0.86 -3.96
C GLU A 9 15.96 -0.04 -3.18
N GLY A 10 14.77 -0.27 -3.73
CA GLY A 10 14.38 -1.61 -4.18
C GLY A 10 14.02 -2.62 -3.10
N GLY A 11 13.78 -2.19 -1.87
CA GLY A 11 13.29 -3.05 -0.78
C GLY A 11 11.76 -3.09 -0.71
N CYS A 12 11.21 -4.22 -0.25
CA CYS A 12 9.82 -4.25 0.20
C CYS A 12 9.73 -3.53 1.56
N PRO A 13 8.89 -2.49 1.73
CA PRO A 13 8.79 -1.73 2.98
C PRO A 13 8.50 -2.65 4.19
N PHE A 14 7.68 -3.68 4.00
CA PHE A 14 7.37 -4.68 5.02
C PHE A 14 8.56 -5.55 5.47
N LYS A 15 9.64 -5.61 4.67
CA LYS A 15 10.87 -6.32 5.00
C LYS A 15 11.96 -5.41 5.57
N ILE A 16 11.93 -4.12 5.25
CA ILE A 16 12.99 -3.16 5.63
C ILE A 16 12.62 -2.31 6.85
N LEU A 17 11.32 -2.05 7.06
CA LEU A 17 10.85 -1.26 8.19
C LEU A 17 10.75 -2.17 9.43
N ASP A 18 11.32 -1.69 10.53
CA ASP A 18 11.09 -2.25 11.85
C ASP A 18 9.64 -1.98 12.30
N ILE A 19 9.22 -2.70 13.34
CA ILE A 19 7.82 -2.66 13.84
C ILE A 19 7.40 -1.23 14.19
N GLU A 20 8.27 -0.47 14.85
CA GLU A 20 7.95 0.90 15.28
C GLU A 20 7.78 1.84 14.09
N GLU A 21 8.63 1.71 13.07
CA GLU A 21 8.54 2.50 11.84
C GLU A 21 7.28 2.15 11.04
N LEU A 22 6.94 0.86 10.94
CA LEU A 22 5.71 0.41 10.28
C LEU A 22 4.46 0.94 11.01
N LYS A 23 4.44 0.91 12.36
CA LYS A 23 3.34 1.48 13.16
C LYS A 23 3.18 2.97 12.94
N LYS A 24 4.28 3.73 12.86
CA LYS A 24 4.23 5.17 12.57
C LYS A 24 3.61 5.45 11.21
N VAL A 25 3.99 4.68 10.18
CA VAL A 25 3.40 4.79 8.84
C VAL A 25 1.91 4.48 8.88
N CYS A 26 1.50 3.37 9.50
CA CYS A 26 0.09 3.02 9.61
C CYS A 26 -0.73 4.07 10.37
N SER A 27 -0.18 4.59 11.47
CA SER A 27 -0.81 5.65 12.25
C SER A 27 -0.97 6.94 11.45
N SER A 28 0.03 7.30 10.65
CA SER A 28 -0.05 8.46 9.74
C SER A 28 -1.08 8.29 8.64
N CYS A 29 -1.44 7.05 8.31
CA CYS A 29 -2.48 6.71 7.34
C CYS A 29 -3.84 6.45 7.99
N SER A 30 -3.99 6.70 9.30
CA SER A 30 -5.22 6.44 10.06
C SER A 30 -5.73 4.99 9.94
N ILE A 31 -4.80 4.02 9.82
CA ILE A 31 -5.13 2.61 9.74
C ILE A 31 -5.49 2.09 11.15
N ASP A 32 -6.59 1.35 11.25
CA ASP A 32 -7.08 0.75 12.49
C ASP A 32 -6.06 -0.19 13.15
N ASP A 33 -5.97 -0.16 14.48
CA ASP A 33 -5.02 -0.95 15.28
C ASP A 33 -5.09 -2.46 14.96
N GLU A 34 -6.28 -3.03 14.73
CA GLU A 34 -6.43 -4.45 14.38
C GLU A 34 -5.73 -4.77 13.04
N ILE A 35 -5.88 -3.87 12.07
CA ILE A 35 -5.22 -3.99 10.76
C ILE A 35 -3.71 -3.80 10.92
N GLN A 36 -3.27 -2.90 11.80
CA GLN A 36 -1.85 -2.69 12.08
C GLN A 36 -1.20 -3.96 12.64
N GLU A 37 -1.83 -4.62 13.61
CA GLU A 37 -1.30 -5.88 14.17
C GLU A 37 -1.17 -6.95 13.09
N LYS A 38 -2.19 -7.09 12.25
CA LYS A 38 -2.20 -8.06 11.14
C LYS A 38 -1.14 -7.75 10.08
N LEU A 39 -0.88 -6.47 9.79
CA LEU A 39 0.20 -6.04 8.93
C LEU A 39 1.57 -6.42 9.49
N ILE A 40 1.77 -6.27 10.81
CA ILE A 40 3.02 -6.62 11.50
C ILE A 40 3.27 -8.13 11.45
N GLU A 41 2.24 -8.95 11.64
CA GLU A 41 2.33 -10.41 11.53
C GLU A 41 2.68 -10.87 10.10
N LEU A 42 2.03 -10.26 9.11
CA LEU A 42 2.20 -10.63 7.70
C LEU A 42 3.50 -10.10 7.09
N ARG A 43 4.14 -9.09 7.70
CA ARG A 43 5.25 -8.35 7.10
C ARG A 43 6.41 -9.25 6.63
N SER A 44 6.73 -10.28 7.41
CA SER A 44 7.83 -11.20 7.15
C SER A 44 7.39 -12.45 6.39
N THR A 45 6.17 -12.93 6.65
CA THR A 45 5.65 -14.21 6.15
C THR A 45 5.04 -14.07 4.76
N SER A 46 4.28 -13.00 4.53
CA SER A 46 3.64 -12.69 3.25
C SER A 46 3.61 -11.18 3.01
N PRO A 47 4.74 -10.59 2.60
CA PRO A 47 4.85 -9.14 2.36
C PRO A 47 3.88 -8.63 1.29
N GLY A 48 3.55 -9.47 0.29
CA GLY A 48 2.57 -9.12 -0.74
C GLY A 48 1.14 -9.05 -0.22
N THR A 49 0.78 -9.93 0.71
CA THR A 49 -0.52 -9.88 1.41
C THR A 49 -0.57 -8.67 2.35
N ALA A 50 0.52 -8.37 3.07
CA ALA A 50 0.61 -7.16 3.89
C ALA A 50 0.43 -5.89 3.03
N CYS A 51 1.05 -5.86 1.85
CA CYS A 51 0.92 -4.74 0.92
C CYS A 51 -0.52 -4.57 0.40
N GLY A 52 -1.20 -5.66 0.06
CA GLY A 52 -2.61 -5.63 -0.32
C GLY A 52 -3.55 -5.21 0.81
N LEU A 53 -3.30 -5.69 2.03
CA LEU A 53 -4.07 -5.29 3.22
C LEU A 53 -3.89 -3.79 3.53
N PHE A 54 -2.66 -3.27 3.43
CA PHE A 54 -2.37 -1.85 3.60
C PHE A 54 -3.10 -1.01 2.53
N LEU A 55 -3.09 -1.48 1.28
CA LEU A 55 -3.77 -0.82 0.17
C LEU A 55 -5.29 -0.78 0.39
N LYS A 56 -5.89 -1.90 0.81
CA LYS A 56 -7.30 -2.00 1.21
C LYS A 56 -7.67 -1.04 2.33
N ALA A 57 -6.82 -0.93 3.35
CA ALA A 57 -7.05 -0.05 4.49
C ALA A 57 -6.94 1.45 4.15
N THR A 58 -6.17 1.81 3.11
CA THR A 58 -5.89 3.21 2.75
C THR A 58 -6.71 3.74 1.58
N ASN A 59 -7.21 2.87 0.70
CA ASN A 59 -7.90 3.27 -0.54
C ASN A 59 -9.34 2.75 -0.63
N GLU A 60 -9.89 2.19 0.45
CA GLU A 60 -11.25 1.59 0.47
C GLU A 60 -11.45 0.47 -0.57
N VAL A 61 -10.36 -0.18 -1.01
CA VAL A 61 -10.42 -1.31 -1.95
C VAL A 61 -11.25 -2.43 -1.34
N GLN A 62 -12.37 -2.79 -1.96
CA GLN A 62 -13.26 -3.82 -1.40
C GLN A 62 -12.70 -5.24 -1.52
N THR A 63 -11.72 -5.45 -2.40
CA THR A 63 -11.18 -6.78 -2.72
C THR A 63 -9.88 -7.08 -2.00
N ASP A 64 -9.79 -8.28 -1.41
CA ASP A 64 -8.53 -8.84 -0.93
C ASP A 64 -7.61 -9.16 -2.12
N ILE A 65 -6.59 -8.34 -2.28
CA ILE A 65 -5.57 -8.48 -3.34
C ILE A 65 -4.23 -8.85 -2.71
N VAL A 66 -3.43 -9.63 -3.44
CA VAL A 66 -2.04 -9.89 -3.08
C VAL A 66 -1.18 -9.14 -4.07
N VAL A 67 -0.32 -8.25 -3.56
CA VAL A 67 0.50 -7.39 -4.40
C VAL A 67 1.89 -8.04 -4.58
N HIS A 68 2.25 -8.36 -5.82
CA HIS A 68 3.50 -9.03 -6.17
C HIS A 68 4.59 -8.05 -6.64
N SER A 69 4.22 -6.83 -7.05
CA SER A 69 5.19 -5.84 -7.51
C SER A 69 4.72 -4.40 -7.25
N PRO A 70 5.66 -3.43 -7.19
CA PRO A 70 5.29 -2.01 -7.09
C PRO A 70 4.41 -1.54 -8.25
N VAL A 71 4.63 -2.05 -9.46
CA VAL A 71 3.84 -1.71 -10.65
C VAL A 71 2.37 -2.13 -10.45
N GLU A 72 2.15 -3.31 -9.90
CA GLU A 72 0.81 -3.80 -9.58
C GLU A 72 0.14 -2.92 -8.51
N TYR A 73 0.88 -2.55 -7.46
CA TYR A 73 0.39 -1.61 -6.44
C TYR A 73 -0.11 -0.30 -7.05
N TYR A 74 0.71 0.36 -7.87
CA TYR A 74 0.33 1.63 -8.51
C TYR A 74 -0.84 1.47 -9.47
N ALA A 75 -0.93 0.33 -10.18
CA ALA A 75 -2.06 0.05 -11.05
C ALA A 75 -3.38 -0.02 -10.27
N HIS A 76 -3.39 -0.60 -9.06
CA HIS A 76 -4.57 -0.64 -8.20
C HIS A 76 -4.95 0.75 -7.68
N VAL A 77 -4.00 1.51 -7.13
CA VAL A 77 -4.22 2.90 -6.66
C VAL A 77 -4.79 3.78 -7.76
N THR A 78 -4.23 3.68 -8.97
CA THR A 78 -4.64 4.51 -10.11
C THR A 78 -6.02 4.10 -10.64
N LYS A 79 -6.32 2.80 -10.71
CA LYS A 79 -7.66 2.30 -11.12
C LYS A 79 -8.76 2.80 -10.18
N GLU A 80 -8.52 2.76 -8.88
CA GLU A 80 -9.47 3.24 -7.87
C GLU A 80 -9.66 4.76 -7.96
N THR A 81 -8.57 5.52 -8.16
CA THR A 81 -8.64 6.98 -8.36
C THR A 81 -9.48 7.35 -9.58
N LEU A 82 -9.33 6.62 -10.70
CA LEU A 82 -10.13 6.85 -11.91
C LEU A 82 -11.59 6.41 -11.75
N THR A 83 -11.85 5.34 -10.99
CA THR A 83 -13.22 4.84 -10.74
C THR A 83 -14.00 5.78 -9.82
N ASN A 84 -13.34 6.32 -8.79
CA ASN A 84 -13.92 7.34 -7.90
C ASN A 84 -14.11 8.69 -8.61
N ALA A 85 -13.16 9.11 -9.46
CA ALA A 85 -13.30 10.34 -10.26
C ALA A 85 -14.47 10.28 -11.26
N SER A 86 -14.80 9.08 -11.76
CA SER A 86 -15.94 8.86 -12.66
C SER A 86 -17.30 8.94 -11.95
N SER A 87 -17.31 8.92 -10.61
CA SER A 87 -18.53 9.05 -9.79
C SER A 87 -18.84 10.50 -9.37
N ILE A 88 -18.04 11.48 -9.82
CA ILE A 88 -18.39 12.90 -9.67
C ILE A 88 -19.51 13.20 -10.66
N ASN A 89 -20.73 12.96 -10.20
CA ASN A 89 -21.96 13.49 -10.76
C ASN A 89 -21.76 15.00 -10.93
N VAL A 90 -21.65 15.44 -12.19
CA VAL A 90 -21.78 16.85 -12.56
C VAL A 90 -23.23 17.24 -12.28
N PRO A 91 -23.53 18.08 -11.27
CA PRO A 91 -24.87 18.60 -11.16
C PRO A 91 -25.14 19.57 -12.30
N THR A 92 -26.32 19.37 -12.90
CA THR A 92 -27.09 20.22 -13.84
C THR A 92 -26.80 20.08 -15.33
#